data_AF-D4F2P7-F1
#
_entry.id   AF-D4F2P7-F1
#
_cell.length_a   1.000
_cell.length_b   1.000
_cell.length_c   1.000
_cell.angle_alpha   90.00
_cell.angle_beta   90.00
_cell.angle_gamma   90.00
#
_symmetry.space_group_name_H-M   'P 1'
#
loop_
_entity.id
_entity.type
_entity.pdbx_description
1 polymer ?
#
loop_
_entity_poly.entity_id
_entity_poly.type
_entity_poly.pdbx_seq_one_letter_code
_entity_poly.pdbx_strand_id
1 'polypeptide(L)' 'MQKCAYLVAILAALILVLSGLVLWKSVQFPLLRTLFGGYEVARYIHFYAMAVLCVFLVLHLLMVALVPKTLVAMIRGR' A
#
# COMPACT_ATOMS: atom_id res chain seq x y z
N MET A 1 6.05 7.52 15.86
CA MET A 1 5.91 6.17 15.28
C MET A 1 4.72 6.06 14.31
N GLN A 2 3.48 6.40 14.70
CA GLN A 2 2.34 6.32 13.76
C GLN A 2 2.50 7.17 12.48
N LYS A 3 3.06 8.38 12.56
CA LYS A 3 3.33 9.24 11.38
C LYS A 3 4.22 8.56 10.33
N CYS A 4 5.27 7.85 10.76
CA CYS A 4 6.14 7.09 9.86
C CYS A 4 5.40 5.91 9.22
N ALA A 5 4.56 5.21 10.00
CA ALA A 5 3.74 4.12 9.50
C ALA A 5 2.75 4.61 8.41
N TYR A 6 2.16 5.80 8.58
CA TYR A 6 1.31 6.42 7.55
C TYR A 6 2.10 6.80 6.29
N LEU A 7 3.31 7.34 6.41
CA LEU A 7 4.16 7.62 5.24
C LEU A 7 4.47 6.35 4.44
N VAL A 8 4.82 5.26 5.13
CA VAL A 8 5.02 3.95 4.49
C VAL A 8 3.76 3.48 3.79
N ALA A 9 2.59 3.57 4.43
CA ALA A 9 1.32 3.15 3.84
C ALA A 9 0.98 3.96 2.58
N ILE A 10 1.17 5.28 2.60
CA ILE A 10 0.92 6.16 1.45
C ILE A 10 1.85 5.81 0.29
N LEU A 11 3.14 5.63 0.55
CA LEU A 11 4.11 5.27 -0.49
C LEU A 11 3.81 3.87 -1.07
N ALA A 12 3.48 2.90 -0.22
CA ALA A 12 3.12 1.55 -0.65
C ALA A 12 1.84 1.57 -1.51
N ALA A 13 0.82 2.33 -1.10
CA ALA A 13 -0.40 2.51 -1.89
C ALA A 13 -0.13 3.17 -3.25
N LEU A 14 0.73 4.20 -3.31
CA LEU A 14 1.09 4.86 -4.55
C LEU A 14 1.80 3.89 -5.52
N ILE A 15 2.79 3.13 -5.03
CA ILE A 15 3.49 2.11 -5.81
C ILE A 15 2.52 1.02 -6.29
N LEU A 16 1.59 0.61 -5.43
CA LEU A 16 0.58 -0.40 -5.75
C LEU A 16 -0.33 0.06 -6.89
N VAL A 17 -0.81 1.31 -6.84
CA VAL A 17 -1.67 1.89 -7.89
C VAL A 17 -0.92 2.01 -9.21
N LEU A 18 0.31 2.54 -9.19
CA LEU A 18 1.11 2.72 -10.42
C LEU A 18 1.48 1.38 -11.08
N SER A 19 1.94 0.42 -10.29
CA SER A 19 2.22 -0.94 -10.81
C SER A 19 0.96 -1.66 -11.26
N GLY A 20 -0.17 -1.48 -10.57
CA GLY A 20 -1.47 -2.00 -10.96
C GLY A 20 -1.96 -1.41 -12.29
N LEU A 21 -1.70 -0.13 -12.54
CA LEU A 21 -2.02 0.53 -13.81
C LEU A 21 -1.20 -0.05 -14.97
N VAL A 22 0.08 -0.36 -14.75
CA VAL A 22 0.93 -1.08 -15.72
C VAL A 22 0.40 -2.48 -16.01
N LEU A 23 -0.06 -3.21 -14.97
CA LEU A 23 -0.62 -4.55 -15.13
C LEU A 23 -1.96 -4.55 -15.85
N TRP A 24 -2.84 -3.59 -15.55
CA TRP A 24 -4.17 -3.48 -16.14
C TRP A 24 -4.10 -3.00 -17.60
N LYS A 25 -3.23 -2.03 -17.90
CA LYS A 25 -3.21 -1.38 -19.21
C LYS A 25 -1.80 -1.18 -19.78
N SER A 26 -1.03 -2.26 -19.79
CA SER A 26 0.37 -2.29 -20.22
C SER A 26 0.62 -1.70 -21.62
N VAL A 27 -0.35 -1.84 -22.54
CA VAL A 27 -0.23 -1.35 -23.92
C VAL A 27 -0.51 0.16 -24.05
N GLN A 28 -1.39 0.73 -23.21
CA GLN A 28 -1.70 2.18 -23.28
C GLN A 28 -0.71 3.03 -22.48
N PHE A 29 0.00 2.44 -21.52
CA PHE A 29 1.03 3.12 -20.72
C PHE A 29 2.43 2.55 -20.98
N PRO A 30 2.98 2.67 -22.21
CA PRO A 30 4.28 2.10 -22.55
C PRO A 30 5.43 2.75 -21.76
N LEU A 31 5.37 4.07 -21.51
CA LEU A 31 6.38 4.79 -20.72
C LEU A 31 6.38 4.35 -19.25
N LEU A 32 5.19 4.16 -18.65
CA LEU A 32 5.12 3.68 -17.28
C LEU A 32 5.63 2.24 -17.17
N ARG A 33 5.30 1.38 -18.14
CA ARG A 33 5.84 0.02 -18.22
C ARG A 33 7.36 0.02 -18.31
N THR A 34 7.98 0.89 -19.11
CA THR A 34 9.45 0.93 -19.22
C THR A 34 10.10 1.45 -17.95
N LEU A 35 9.51 2.45 -17.27
CA LEU A 35 9.99 2.93 -15.97
C LEU A 35 9.96 1.84 -14.88
N PHE A 36 8.97 0.94 -14.92
CA PHE A 36 8.90 -0.21 -14.02
C PHE A 36 9.79 -1.39 -14.46
N GLY A 37 10.55 -1.28 -15.56
CA GLY A 37 11.43 -2.34 -16.05
C GLY A 37 10.71 -3.45 -16.83
N GLY A 38 9.47 -3.21 -17.27
CA GLY A 38 8.65 -4.17 -18.01
C GLY A 38 7.48 -4.71 -17.20
N TYR A 39 6.64 -5.53 -17.85
CA TYR A 39 5.43 -6.10 -17.23
C TYR A 39 5.77 -7.09 -16.11
N GLU A 40 6.75 -7.98 -16.34
CA GLU A 40 7.16 -8.98 -15.33
C GLU A 40 7.70 -8.32 -14.06
N VAL A 41 8.56 -7.32 -14.21
CA VAL A 41 9.11 -6.57 -13.07
C VAL A 41 8.02 -5.78 -12.35
N ALA A 42 7.10 -5.14 -13.09
CA ALA A 42 5.94 -4.47 -12.51
C ALA A 42 5.06 -5.42 -11.68
N ARG A 43 4.90 -6.68 -12.11
CA ARG A 43 4.16 -7.71 -11.37
C ARG A 43 4.82 -8.04 -10.03
N TYR A 44 6.14 -8.23 -10.02
CA TYR A 44 6.87 -8.46 -8.76
C TYR A 44 6.76 -7.26 -7.83
N ILE A 45 6.94 -6.03 -8.35
CA ILE A 45 6.82 -4.81 -7.56
C ILE A 45 5.41 -4.68 -6.97
N HIS A 46 4.37 -4.97 -7.74
CA HIS A 46 2.99 -4.95 -7.26
C HIS A 46 2.77 -5.95 -6.11
N PHE A 47 3.30 -7.17 -6.25
CA PHE A 47 3.19 -8.21 -5.23
C PHE A 47 3.90 -7.80 -3.93
N TYR A 48 5.12 -7.27 -4.01
CA TYR A 48 5.83 -6.77 -2.83
C TYR A 48 5.11 -5.58 -2.18
N ALA A 49 4.55 -4.66 -2.98
CA ALA A 49 3.75 -3.55 -2.46
C ALA A 49 2.48 -4.03 -1.72
N MET A 50 1.80 -5.06 -2.25
CA MET A 50 0.68 -5.70 -1.54
C MET A 50 1.13 -6.34 -0.22
N ALA A 51 2.25 -7.08 -0.23
CA ALA A 51 2.77 -7.70 0.98
C ALA A 51 3.10 -6.66 2.08
N VAL A 52 3.73 -5.54 1.71
CA VAL A 52 4.01 -4.42 2.62
C VAL A 52 2.72 -3.83 3.19
N LEU A 53 1.69 -3.63 2.38
CA LEU A 53 0.39 -3.14 2.86
C LEU A 53 -0.29 -4.13 3.81
N CYS A 54 -0.22 -5.43 3.54
CA CYS A 54 -0.73 -6.46 4.44
C CYS A 54 -0.01 -6.42 5.80
N VAL A 55 1.33 -6.32 5.81
CA VAL A 55 2.10 -6.19 7.06
C VAL A 55 1.73 -4.91 7.81
N PHE A 56 1.61 -3.78 7.10
CA PHE A 56 1.14 -2.54 7.71
C PHE A 56 -0.24 -2.70 8.35
N LEU A 57 -1.18 -3.36 7.66
CA LEU A 57 -2.53 -3.58 8.16
C LEU A 57 -2.52 -4.43 9.43
N VAL A 58 -1.75 -5.53 9.47
CA VAL A 58 -1.58 -6.35 10.68
C VAL A 58 -1.01 -5.53 11.83
N LEU A 59 0.09 -4.80 11.60
CA LEU A 59 0.71 -3.97 12.63
C LEU A 59 -0.24 -2.87 13.12
N HIS A 60 -0.97 -2.22 12.22
CA HIS A 60 -1.93 -1.17 12.56
C HIS A 60 -3.06 -1.73 13.42
N LEU A 61 -3.63 -2.87 13.05
CA LEU A 61 -4.68 -3.52 13.84
C LEU A 61 -4.18 -3.95 15.21
N LEU A 62 -2.94 -4.47 15.32
CA LEU A 62 -2.32 -4.78 16.61
C LEU A 62 -2.21 -3.54 17.50
N MET A 63 -1.76 -2.41 16.95
CA MET A 63 -1.67 -1.15 17.70
C MET A 63 -3.04 -0.69 18.21
N VAL A 64 -4.08 -0.81 17.38
CA VAL A 64 -5.44 -0.43 17.74
C VAL A 64 -6.04 -1.40 18.77
N ALA A 65 -5.79 -2.70 18.65
CA ALA A 65 -6.23 -3.71 19.59
C ALA A 65 -5.58 -3.55 20.98
N LEU A 66 -4.31 -3.15 21.03
CA LEU A 66 -3.60 -2.87 22.29
C LEU A 66 -4.15 -1.65 23.05
N VAL A 67 -4.78 -0.71 22.33
CA VAL A 67 -5.31 0.54 22.89
C VAL A 67 -6.79 0.70 22.50
N PRO A 68 -7.71 -0.08 23.09
CA PRO A 68 -9.11 -0.15 22.65
C PRO A 68 -9.85 1.19 22.79
N LYS A 69 -9.40 2.07 23.68
CA LYS A 69 -9.92 3.44 23.81
C LYS A 69 -9.83 4.24 22.50
N THR A 70 -8.82 4.01 21.66
CA THR A 70 -8.73 4.69 20.35
C THR A 70 -9.69 4.10 19.34
N LEU A 71 -9.99 2.80 19.42
CA LEU A 71 -10.99 2.15 18.56
C LEU A 71 -12.40 2.73 18.85
N VAL A 72 -12.75 2.86 20.12
CA VAL A 72 -14.03 3.47 20.53
C VAL A 72 -14.12 4.92 20.06
N ALA A 73 -13.03 5.69 20.18
CA ALA A 73 -12.97 7.06 19.67
C ALA A 73 -13.12 7.14 18.14
N MET A 74 -12.51 6.22 17.38
CA MET A 74 -12.64 6.16 15.92
C MET A 74 -14.07 5.82 15.47
N ILE A 75 -14.75 4.90 16.17
CA ILE A 75 -16.13 4.51 15.84
C ILE A 75 -17.13 5.59 16.26
N ARG A 76 -16.89 6.24 17.41
CA ARG A 76 -17.84 7.19 18.01
C ARG A 76 -17.59 8.64 17.59
N GLY A 77 -16.45 8.93 16.97
CA GLY A 77 -16.06 10.25 16.48
C GLY A 77 -15.81 11.29 17.59
N ARG A 78 -15.62 10.84 18.83
CA ARG A 78 -15.40 11.67 20.03
C ARG A 78 -14.24 11.13 20.86
#